data_AF-A0A7W1VS62-F1
#
_entry.id   AF-A0A7W1VS62-F1
#
_cell.length_a   1.000
_cell.length_b   1.000
_cell.length_c   1.000
_cell.angle_alpha   90.00
_cell.angle_beta   90.00
_cell.angle_gamma   90.00
#
_symmetry.space_group_name_H-M   'P 1'
#
loop_
_entity.id
_entity.type
_entity.pdbx_description
1 polymer ?
#
loop_
_entity_poly.entity_id
_entity_poly.type
_entity_poly.pdbx_seq_one_letter_code
_entity_poly.pdbx_strand_id
1 'polypeptide(L)'
;MSGKSAVRTEDKQTLSSSEWLLEAMTRPEAADTRKIFRVQHPDLEGMFGTQKIGLEHHSFNDLTNHLGTIEEQARNIRRAEFEKKSDPQTRTPFQKDLMHLYNSVVRYHQIKNTLGPEGSRDFAREVDVFQQTIEPAVTALRQMNVGEEYDQSDIKLLAAFHKRYTNVSMYAYAMIVPPQTSEPRDGWKNIGASLMETILTHEVHPAVTNITAIYSAYAQNEPEQFNQALANYKVWLQSNNLLSEMKKGRQEFLFNRVEFFYKSIIIYVAALLLAGVYWINRSEALRKSGYLLLILAFVIQTIGLAFRMYLEDRPPVTNLYSSAIFVGWGSVFLGIILERIFRDGIGTFAAANVGFITLIIAHHLSLSGDTMEMLRAVLDTNFWLATHVVVITIGYSAMFLAGLLAIVYIFRGFFTKALAAETGKSLSRMVYGIICFAALFSFVGTILGGIWADQSWGRFWGWDPKENGALLIVIWCAIILHARWGKLVNDRQLMALAVFGNVITSFSWFGVNMLGIGLHSYGFMDAAFFWLSLFISSQMLIIAVALLPAKMWKSFGNGGQTSQPSAPPDKPTEASAV
;
A
#
# COMPACT_ATOMS: atom_id res chain seq x y z
N MET A 1 -11.93 -5.53 -11.50
CA MET A 1 -12.93 -5.67 -10.42
C MET A 1 -13.06 -4.48 -9.45
N SER A 2 -12.27 -3.39 -9.54
CA SER A 2 -12.47 -2.16 -8.72
C SER A 2 -12.73 -2.42 -7.22
N GLY A 3 -11.97 -3.31 -6.59
CA GLY A 3 -12.09 -3.65 -5.17
C GLY A 3 -13.17 -4.68 -4.81
N LYS A 4 -13.90 -5.25 -5.77
CA LYS A 4 -14.81 -6.38 -5.53
C LYS A 4 -14.03 -7.69 -5.44
N SER A 5 -14.37 -8.54 -4.47
CA SER A 5 -13.83 -9.89 -4.29
C SER A 5 -14.61 -10.97 -5.04
N ALA A 6 -15.72 -10.59 -5.69
CA ALA A 6 -16.57 -11.49 -6.45
C ALA A 6 -17.39 -10.76 -7.53
N VAL A 7 -17.82 -11.49 -8.56
CA VAL A 7 -18.73 -11.02 -9.62
C VAL A 7 -20.01 -11.83 -9.56
N ARG A 8 -21.17 -11.15 -9.59
CA ARG A 8 -22.46 -11.82 -9.73
C ARG A 8 -22.77 -12.02 -11.22
N THR A 9 -23.14 -13.24 -11.58
CA THR A 9 -23.64 -13.58 -12.91
C THR A 9 -25.10 -13.16 -13.06
N GLU A 10 -25.60 -13.15 -14.29
CA GLU A 10 -27.02 -12.87 -14.58
C GLU A 10 -27.94 -13.89 -13.91
N ASP A 11 -27.48 -15.14 -13.76
CA ASP A 11 -28.16 -16.23 -13.04
C ASP A 11 -28.06 -16.13 -11.50
N LYS A 12 -27.58 -14.99 -10.98
CA LYS A 12 -27.35 -14.73 -9.55
C LYS A 12 -26.30 -15.64 -8.88
N GLN A 13 -25.52 -16.41 -9.64
CA GLN A 13 -24.36 -17.12 -9.10
C GLN A 13 -23.24 -16.11 -8.80
N THR A 14 -22.44 -16.40 -7.78
CA THR A 14 -21.33 -15.51 -7.37
C THR A 14 -20.02 -16.19 -7.70
N LEU A 15 -19.30 -15.67 -8.69
CA LEU A 15 -17.94 -16.10 -9.02
C LEU A 15 -16.95 -15.42 -8.08
N SER A 16 -16.07 -16.19 -7.45
CA SER A 16 -14.91 -15.65 -6.75
C SER A 16 -13.97 -14.92 -7.71
N SER A 17 -13.08 -14.10 -7.16
CA SER A 17 -12.06 -13.39 -7.96
C SER A 17 -11.19 -14.32 -8.79
N SER A 18 -10.82 -15.49 -8.26
CA SER A 18 -10.03 -16.51 -8.98
C SER A 18 -10.83 -17.18 -10.10
N GLU A 19 -12.10 -17.49 -9.86
CA GLU A 19 -12.97 -18.09 -10.90
C GLU A 19 -13.22 -17.12 -12.04
N TRP A 20 -13.49 -15.85 -11.73
CA TRP A 20 -13.64 -14.83 -12.77
C TRP A 20 -12.34 -14.58 -13.54
N LEU A 21 -11.19 -14.60 -12.87
CA LEU A 21 -9.90 -14.43 -13.55
C LEU A 21 -9.65 -15.57 -14.54
N LEU A 22 -9.93 -16.82 -14.12
CA LEU A 22 -9.87 -17.98 -15.01
C LEU A 22 -10.88 -17.87 -16.14
N GLU A 23 -12.13 -17.48 -15.88
CA GLU A 23 -13.15 -17.23 -16.91
C GLU A 23 -12.68 -16.19 -17.93
N ALA A 24 -12.13 -15.05 -17.49
CA ALA A 24 -11.62 -14.02 -18.38
C ALA A 24 -10.44 -14.49 -19.24
N MET A 25 -9.57 -15.35 -18.69
CA MET A 25 -8.39 -15.88 -19.39
C MET A 25 -8.71 -17.00 -20.39
N THR A 26 -9.77 -17.79 -20.15
CA THR A 26 -10.02 -19.05 -20.88
C THR A 26 -11.36 -19.11 -21.60
N ARG A 27 -12.35 -18.34 -21.13
CA ARG A 27 -13.71 -18.23 -21.68
C ARG A 27 -14.07 -16.75 -21.84
N PRO A 28 -13.27 -15.99 -22.61
CA PRO A 28 -13.47 -14.55 -22.77
C PRO A 28 -14.88 -14.19 -23.24
N GLU A 29 -15.52 -15.03 -24.06
CA GLU A 29 -16.89 -14.80 -24.53
C GLU A 29 -17.91 -14.70 -23.39
N ALA A 30 -17.71 -15.46 -22.31
CA ALA A 30 -18.55 -15.40 -21.11
C ALA A 30 -18.18 -14.19 -20.27
N ALA A 31 -16.89 -13.94 -20.09
CA ALA A 31 -16.38 -12.81 -19.31
C ALA A 31 -16.76 -11.44 -19.93
N ASP A 32 -16.85 -11.36 -21.26
CA ASP A 32 -17.13 -10.13 -22.00
C ASP A 32 -18.57 -9.63 -21.79
N THR A 33 -19.49 -10.52 -21.37
CA THR A 33 -20.85 -10.16 -20.97
C THR A 33 -20.94 -9.58 -19.55
N ARG A 34 -19.88 -9.73 -18.74
CA ARG A 34 -19.91 -9.34 -17.33
C ARG A 34 -19.81 -7.82 -17.19
N LYS A 35 -20.76 -7.20 -16.49
CA LYS A 35 -20.79 -5.75 -16.23
C LYS A 35 -19.77 -5.34 -15.16
N ILE A 36 -18.53 -5.12 -15.57
CA ILE A 36 -17.39 -4.86 -14.67
C ILE A 36 -16.69 -3.53 -14.93
N PHE A 37 -16.94 -2.88 -16.08
CA PHE A 37 -16.32 -1.60 -16.42
C PHE A 37 -17.13 -0.47 -15.83
N ARG A 38 -16.54 0.26 -14.89
CA ARG A 38 -17.18 1.42 -14.27
C ARG A 38 -16.94 2.65 -15.14
N VAL A 39 -18.03 3.28 -15.55
CA VAL A 39 -18.06 4.60 -16.19
C VAL A 39 -18.82 5.53 -15.25
N GLN A 40 -18.31 6.75 -15.03
CA GLN A 40 -18.90 7.68 -14.07
C GLN A 40 -19.23 9.04 -14.68
N HIS A 41 -18.55 9.41 -15.76
CA HIS A 41 -18.70 10.72 -16.37
C HIS A 41 -19.87 10.73 -17.38
N PRO A 42 -20.88 11.61 -17.22
CA PRO A 42 -22.05 11.65 -18.10
C PRO A 42 -21.70 11.84 -19.58
N ASP A 43 -20.71 12.68 -19.89
CA ASP A 43 -20.26 12.86 -21.29
C ASP A 43 -19.64 11.57 -21.87
N LEU A 44 -19.00 10.74 -21.03
CA LEU A 44 -18.47 9.45 -21.46
C LEU A 44 -19.60 8.45 -21.67
N GLU A 45 -20.63 8.44 -20.80
CA GLU A 45 -21.85 7.64 -21.01
C GLU A 45 -22.59 8.04 -22.28
N GLY A 46 -22.64 9.34 -22.58
CA GLY A 46 -23.20 9.88 -23.82
C GLY A 46 -22.49 9.34 -25.07
N MET A 47 -21.18 9.07 -25.01
CA MET A 47 -20.44 8.43 -26.10
C MET A 47 -20.93 7.00 -26.39
N PHE A 48 -21.48 6.30 -25.40
CA PHE A 48 -22.00 4.94 -25.53
C PHE A 48 -23.49 4.89 -25.90
N GLY A 49 -24.11 6.03 -26.22
CA GLY A 49 -25.52 6.11 -26.60
C GLY A 49 -26.51 5.93 -25.44
N THR A 50 -26.02 5.92 -24.20
CA THR A 50 -26.83 5.79 -22.98
C THR A 50 -26.90 7.13 -22.27
N GLN A 51 -28.08 7.77 -22.21
CA GLN A 51 -28.33 9.00 -21.44
C GLN A 51 -28.82 8.71 -20.02
N LYS A 52 -28.29 7.67 -19.38
CA LYS A 52 -28.69 7.34 -18.00
C LYS A 52 -27.75 8.01 -17.02
N ILE A 53 -28.27 8.89 -16.19
CA ILE A 53 -27.50 9.56 -15.14
C ILE A 53 -27.32 8.57 -13.97
N GLY A 54 -26.12 8.01 -13.78
CA GLY A 54 -25.86 7.11 -12.64
C GLY A 54 -24.50 6.41 -12.65
N LEU A 55 -24.22 5.61 -11.60
CA LEU A 55 -23.05 4.73 -11.55
C LEU A 55 -23.38 3.42 -12.30
N GLU A 56 -23.31 3.41 -13.64
CA GLU A 56 -23.50 2.18 -14.41
C GLU A 56 -22.19 1.38 -14.57
N HIS A 57 -22.36 0.05 -14.62
CA HIS A 57 -21.29 -0.85 -15.01
C HIS A 57 -21.62 -1.38 -16.40
N HIS A 58 -20.66 -1.28 -17.31
CA HIS A 58 -20.75 -1.77 -18.67
C HIS A 58 -20.03 -3.12 -18.80
N SER A 59 -20.54 -3.95 -19.70
CA SER A 59 -19.85 -5.14 -20.16
C SER A 59 -18.76 -4.78 -21.18
N PHE A 60 -17.83 -5.70 -21.46
CA PHE A 60 -16.87 -5.46 -22.54
C PHE A 60 -17.58 -5.39 -23.91
N ASN A 61 -18.61 -6.22 -24.10
CA ASN A 61 -19.45 -6.20 -25.29
C ASN A 61 -20.11 -4.84 -25.52
N ASP A 62 -20.56 -4.17 -24.46
CA ASP A 62 -21.16 -2.83 -24.54
C ASP A 62 -20.15 -1.78 -25.09
N LEU A 63 -18.86 -1.97 -24.79
CA LEU A 63 -17.79 -1.04 -25.17
C LEU A 63 -17.20 -1.33 -26.55
N THR A 64 -17.44 -2.51 -27.12
CA THR A 64 -16.72 -3.05 -28.29
C THR A 64 -16.76 -2.10 -29.51
N ASN A 65 -17.92 -1.49 -29.78
CA ASN A 65 -18.09 -0.55 -30.90
C ASN A 65 -17.41 0.82 -30.67
N HIS A 66 -16.99 1.10 -29.43
CA HIS A 66 -16.42 2.39 -29.03
C HIS A 66 -14.93 2.30 -28.65
N LEU A 67 -14.35 1.10 -28.65
CA LEU A 67 -12.94 0.88 -28.28
C LEU A 67 -11.98 1.75 -29.08
N GLY A 68 -12.20 1.86 -30.40
CA GLY A 68 -11.37 2.70 -31.28
C GLY A 68 -11.41 4.18 -30.87
N THR A 69 -12.59 4.70 -30.54
CA THR A 69 -12.76 6.08 -30.07
C THR A 69 -12.13 6.30 -28.70
N ILE A 70 -12.29 5.36 -27.77
CA ILE A 70 -11.65 5.41 -26.44
C ILE A 70 -10.12 5.47 -26.59
N GLU A 71 -9.57 4.59 -27.42
CA GLU A 71 -8.12 4.54 -27.67
C GLU A 71 -7.62 5.82 -28.34
N GLU A 72 -8.32 6.33 -29.35
CA GLU A 72 -7.95 7.56 -30.03
C GLU A 72 -7.94 8.76 -29.08
N GLN A 73 -8.99 8.95 -28.29
CA GLN A 73 -9.06 10.05 -27.32
C GLN A 73 -7.99 9.92 -26.23
N ALA A 74 -7.73 8.70 -25.73
CA ALA A 74 -6.66 8.45 -24.76
C ALA A 74 -5.27 8.78 -25.34
N ARG A 75 -5.00 8.41 -26.60
CA ARG A 75 -3.77 8.79 -27.31
C ARG A 75 -3.65 10.30 -27.47
N ASN A 76 -4.73 10.98 -27.83
CA ASN A 76 -4.74 12.44 -27.97
C ASN A 76 -4.45 13.15 -26.64
N ILE A 77 -4.98 12.66 -25.53
CA ILE A 77 -4.66 13.18 -24.18
C ILE A 77 -3.16 13.01 -23.89
N ARG A 78 -2.63 11.79 -24.04
CA ARG A 78 -1.19 11.53 -23.78
C ARG A 78 -0.28 12.36 -24.67
N ARG A 79 -0.66 12.55 -25.94
CA ARG A 79 0.09 13.39 -26.89
C ARG A 79 0.08 14.85 -26.48
N ALA A 80 -1.08 15.40 -26.14
CA ALA A 80 -1.19 16.78 -25.66
C ALA A 80 -0.39 17.00 -24.35
N GLU A 81 -0.37 16.00 -23.47
CA GLU A 81 0.43 16.03 -22.23
C GLU A 81 1.92 16.09 -22.51
N PHE A 82 2.38 15.26 -23.44
CA PHE A 82 3.77 15.25 -23.86
C PHE A 82 4.18 16.57 -24.51
N GLU A 83 3.38 17.09 -25.45
CA GLU A 83 3.65 18.34 -26.17
C GLU A 83 3.66 19.56 -25.22
N LYS A 84 2.78 19.59 -24.22
CA LYS A 84 2.67 20.71 -23.27
C LYS A 84 3.51 20.54 -22.00
N LYS A 85 4.20 19.40 -21.83
CA LYS A 85 4.82 18.99 -20.55
C LYS A 85 3.86 19.13 -19.36
N SER A 86 2.57 18.92 -19.59
CA SER A 86 1.54 19.09 -18.56
C SER A 86 1.48 17.87 -17.66
N ASP A 87 1.30 18.09 -16.37
CA ASP A 87 1.19 17.01 -15.39
C ASP A 87 -0.10 16.19 -15.61
N PRO A 88 -0.03 14.85 -15.75
CA PRO A 88 -1.20 13.97 -15.79
C PRO A 88 -2.24 14.16 -14.68
N GLN A 89 -1.88 14.75 -13.53
CA GLN A 89 -2.81 15.06 -12.44
C GLN A 89 -3.73 16.25 -12.73
N THR A 90 -3.35 17.12 -13.67
CA THR A 90 -4.14 18.29 -14.10
C THR A 90 -5.28 17.95 -15.09
N ARG A 91 -5.43 16.67 -15.44
CA ARG A 91 -6.54 16.18 -16.27
C ARG A 91 -7.90 16.62 -15.75
N THR A 92 -8.79 17.01 -16.67
CA THR A 92 -10.19 17.27 -16.35
C THR A 92 -10.89 16.01 -15.82
N PRO A 93 -12.00 16.11 -15.09
CA PRO A 93 -12.75 14.94 -14.62
C PRO A 93 -13.08 13.94 -15.75
N PHE A 94 -13.50 14.45 -16.92
CA PHE A 94 -13.71 13.64 -18.13
C PHE A 94 -12.44 12.90 -18.55
N GLN A 95 -11.31 13.61 -18.68
CA GLN A 95 -10.03 13.00 -19.09
C GLN A 95 -9.56 11.95 -18.08
N LYS A 96 -9.78 12.16 -16.77
CA LYS A 96 -9.46 11.19 -15.72
C LYS A 96 -10.29 9.92 -15.88
N ASP A 97 -11.61 10.04 -16.06
CA ASP A 97 -12.50 8.89 -16.20
C ASP A 97 -12.24 8.13 -17.51
N LEU A 98 -12.04 8.84 -18.63
CA LEU A 98 -11.67 8.25 -19.92
C LEU A 98 -10.34 7.48 -19.83
N MET A 99 -9.31 8.07 -19.23
CA MET A 99 -8.01 7.40 -19.06
C MET A 99 -8.12 6.19 -18.13
N HIS A 100 -8.94 6.26 -17.09
CA HIS A 100 -9.23 5.13 -16.22
C HIS A 100 -9.94 3.99 -16.97
N LEU A 101 -10.95 4.31 -17.78
CA LEU A 101 -11.65 3.34 -18.63
C LEU A 101 -10.69 2.70 -19.64
N TYR A 102 -9.91 3.51 -20.36
CA TYR A 102 -8.90 3.03 -21.31
C TYR A 102 -7.90 2.07 -20.66
N ASN A 103 -7.32 2.46 -19.52
CA ASN A 103 -6.39 1.59 -18.79
C ASN A 103 -7.06 0.29 -18.30
N SER A 104 -8.34 0.35 -17.93
CA SER A 104 -9.12 -0.83 -17.53
C SER A 104 -9.36 -1.78 -18.70
N VAL A 105 -9.68 -1.24 -19.88
CA VAL A 105 -9.85 -1.99 -21.13
C VAL A 105 -8.54 -2.65 -21.54
N VAL A 106 -7.42 -1.91 -21.53
CA VAL A 106 -6.10 -2.46 -21.82
C VAL A 106 -5.77 -3.59 -20.85
N ARG A 107 -5.94 -3.37 -19.54
CA ARG A 107 -5.70 -4.41 -18.53
C ARG A 107 -6.56 -5.65 -18.74
N TYR A 108 -7.82 -5.47 -19.15
CA TYR A 108 -8.71 -6.57 -19.46
C TYR A 108 -8.22 -7.39 -20.66
N HIS A 109 -7.79 -6.74 -21.74
CA HIS A 109 -7.14 -7.44 -22.86
C HIS A 109 -5.87 -8.18 -22.44
N GLN A 110 -5.06 -7.57 -21.57
CA GLN A 110 -3.86 -8.22 -21.04
C GLN A 110 -4.21 -9.48 -20.24
N ILE A 111 -5.25 -9.44 -19.41
CA ILE A 111 -5.78 -10.59 -18.68
C ILE A 111 -6.24 -11.69 -19.65
N LYS A 112 -7.05 -11.35 -20.67
CA LYS A 112 -7.55 -12.30 -21.67
C LYS A 112 -6.43 -13.05 -22.39
N ASN A 113 -5.28 -12.41 -22.57
CA ASN A 113 -4.13 -12.96 -23.28
C ASN A 113 -3.03 -13.53 -22.35
N THR A 114 -3.28 -13.68 -21.04
CA THR A 114 -2.24 -14.09 -20.09
C THR A 114 -1.96 -15.60 -20.11
N LEU A 115 -2.99 -16.46 -20.05
CA LEU A 115 -2.81 -17.92 -20.06
C LEU A 115 -2.78 -18.51 -21.48
N GLY A 116 -3.26 -17.78 -22.47
CA GLY A 116 -3.37 -18.23 -23.86
C GLY A 116 -3.98 -17.12 -24.72
N PRO A 117 -4.02 -17.30 -26.05
CA PRO A 117 -4.58 -16.32 -26.96
C PRO A 117 -6.10 -16.21 -26.76
N GLU A 118 -6.60 -14.98 -26.87
CA GLU A 118 -8.02 -14.71 -26.88
C GLU A 118 -8.75 -15.52 -27.98
N GLY A 119 -9.89 -16.11 -27.61
CA GLY A 119 -10.79 -16.84 -28.51
C GLY A 119 -10.39 -18.28 -28.83
N SER A 120 -9.32 -18.81 -28.23
CA SER A 120 -9.00 -20.24 -28.36
C SER A 120 -9.85 -21.07 -27.37
N ARG A 121 -10.51 -22.13 -27.85
CA ARG A 121 -11.23 -23.09 -26.96
C ARG A 121 -10.42 -24.34 -26.66
N ASP A 122 -9.53 -24.70 -27.57
CA ASP A 122 -8.65 -25.86 -27.45
C ASP A 122 -7.23 -25.42 -27.81
N PHE A 123 -6.61 -24.75 -26.85
CA PHE A 123 -5.30 -24.17 -27.03
C PHE A 123 -4.19 -25.23 -27.06
N ALA A 124 -4.41 -26.37 -26.41
CA ALA A 124 -3.49 -27.51 -26.50
C ALA A 124 -3.39 -27.99 -27.95
N ARG A 125 -4.52 -28.21 -28.60
CA ARG A 125 -4.56 -28.59 -30.02
C ARG A 125 -4.01 -27.49 -30.94
N GLU A 126 -4.27 -26.23 -30.65
CA GLU A 126 -3.71 -25.10 -31.41
C GLU A 126 -2.17 -25.10 -31.38
N VAL A 127 -1.58 -25.38 -30.21
CA VAL A 127 -0.12 -25.49 -30.05
C VAL A 127 0.44 -26.75 -30.74
N ASP A 128 -0.27 -27.88 -30.71
CA ASP A 128 0.14 -29.10 -31.42
C ASP A 128 0.18 -28.87 -32.94
N VAL A 129 -0.84 -28.21 -33.50
CA VAL A 129 -0.88 -27.84 -34.93
C VAL A 129 0.23 -26.86 -35.27
N PHE A 130 0.48 -25.88 -34.39
CA PHE A 130 1.59 -24.95 -34.55
C PHE A 130 2.94 -25.68 -34.62
N GLN A 131 3.21 -26.59 -33.68
CA GLN A 131 4.47 -27.35 -33.66
C GLN A 131 4.65 -28.18 -34.93
N GLN A 132 3.59 -28.83 -35.41
CA GLN A 132 3.61 -29.61 -36.66
C GLN A 132 3.81 -28.75 -37.92
N THR A 133 3.50 -27.44 -37.86
CA THR A 133 3.66 -26.51 -38.99
C THR A 133 5.09 -26.00 -39.14
N ILE A 134 5.91 -26.03 -38.08
CA ILE A 134 7.23 -25.38 -38.06
C ILE A 134 8.18 -26.01 -39.08
N GLU A 135 8.39 -27.32 -39.04
CA GLU A 135 9.33 -27.99 -39.96
C GLU A 135 8.95 -27.86 -41.45
N PRO A 136 7.68 -28.10 -41.85
CA PRO A 136 7.24 -27.88 -43.22
C PRO A 136 7.45 -26.42 -43.67
N ALA A 137 7.07 -25.45 -42.85
CA ALA A 137 7.20 -24.03 -43.20
C ALA A 137 8.66 -23.57 -43.27
N VAL A 138 9.54 -24.03 -42.38
CA VAL A 138 10.99 -23.75 -42.46
C VAL A 138 11.59 -24.36 -43.70
N THR A 139 11.16 -25.57 -44.08
CA THR A 139 11.58 -26.22 -45.34
C THR A 139 11.12 -25.43 -46.55
N ALA A 140 9.86 -25.02 -46.60
CA ALA A 140 9.31 -24.19 -47.67
C ALA A 140 10.02 -22.83 -47.78
N LEU A 141 10.39 -22.19 -46.66
CA LEU A 141 11.18 -20.96 -46.65
C LEU A 141 12.60 -21.16 -47.21
N ARG A 142 13.23 -22.31 -46.91
CA ARG A 142 14.55 -22.65 -47.48
C ARG A 142 14.44 -22.85 -48.98
N GLN A 143 13.47 -23.64 -49.44
CA GLN A 143 13.19 -23.88 -50.86
C GLN A 143 12.92 -22.59 -51.63
N MET A 144 12.12 -21.69 -51.06
CA MET A 144 11.88 -20.35 -51.60
C MET A 144 13.18 -19.55 -51.80
N ASN A 145 14.13 -19.62 -50.85
CA ASN A 145 15.40 -18.89 -50.94
C ASN A 145 16.35 -19.45 -52.02
N VAL A 146 16.28 -20.76 -52.33
CA VAL A 146 17.09 -21.38 -53.40
C VAL A 146 16.35 -21.51 -54.74
N GLY A 147 15.10 -21.04 -54.82
CA GLY A 147 14.30 -21.04 -56.05
C GLY A 147 13.68 -22.39 -56.43
N GLU A 148 13.53 -23.30 -55.46
CA GLU A 148 12.82 -24.58 -55.63
C GLU A 148 11.30 -24.39 -55.50
N GLU A 149 10.52 -25.38 -55.97
CA GLU A 149 9.07 -25.40 -55.79
C GLU A 149 8.72 -25.64 -54.31
N TYR A 150 7.84 -24.82 -53.75
CA TYR A 150 7.50 -24.83 -52.32
C TYR A 150 6.01 -24.63 -52.10
N ASP A 151 5.50 -25.12 -50.96
CA ASP A 151 4.11 -24.88 -50.56
C ASP A 151 3.96 -23.52 -49.87
N GLN A 152 3.19 -22.62 -50.50
CA GLN A 152 2.86 -21.32 -49.91
C GLN A 152 1.93 -21.42 -48.69
N SER A 153 1.18 -22.52 -48.55
CA SER A 153 0.19 -22.68 -47.48
C SER A 153 0.86 -22.80 -46.11
N ASP A 154 1.96 -23.55 -46.01
CA ASP A 154 2.74 -23.70 -44.78
C ASP A 154 3.34 -22.38 -44.30
N ILE A 155 3.90 -21.59 -45.23
CA ILE A 155 4.46 -20.26 -44.91
C ILE A 155 3.36 -19.32 -44.42
N LYS A 156 2.18 -19.32 -45.07
CA LYS A 156 1.03 -18.50 -44.66
C LYS A 156 0.51 -18.91 -43.28
N LEU A 157 0.46 -20.21 -43.01
CA LEU A 157 0.00 -20.73 -41.72
C LEU A 157 0.98 -20.37 -40.60
N LEU A 158 2.28 -20.55 -40.80
CA LEU A 158 3.30 -20.11 -39.85
C LEU A 158 3.24 -18.60 -39.61
N ALA A 159 3.05 -17.79 -40.66
CA ALA A 159 2.90 -16.34 -40.52
C ALA A 159 1.65 -15.95 -39.70
N ALA A 160 0.55 -16.70 -39.83
CA ALA A 160 -0.65 -16.48 -39.02
C ALA A 160 -0.41 -16.79 -37.53
N PHE A 161 0.26 -17.91 -37.22
CA PHE A 161 0.67 -18.24 -35.85
C PHE A 161 1.65 -17.22 -35.28
N HIS A 162 2.67 -16.83 -36.06
CA HIS A 162 3.63 -15.81 -35.66
C HIS A 162 2.92 -14.50 -35.28
N LYS A 163 1.99 -14.01 -36.12
CA LYS A 163 1.21 -12.80 -35.81
C LYS A 163 0.38 -12.97 -34.54
N ARG A 164 -0.27 -14.13 -34.37
CA ARG A 164 -1.12 -14.43 -33.21
C ARG A 164 -0.31 -14.46 -31.92
N TYR A 165 0.81 -15.18 -31.88
CA TYR A 165 1.65 -15.28 -30.68
C TYR A 165 2.49 -14.02 -30.42
N THR A 166 2.80 -13.22 -31.44
CA THR A 166 3.35 -11.87 -31.25
C THR A 166 2.36 -10.99 -30.47
N ASN A 167 1.06 -11.04 -30.82
CA ASN A 167 0.04 -10.30 -30.09
C ASN A 167 -0.06 -10.79 -28.64
N VAL A 168 -0.09 -12.11 -28.41
CA VAL A 168 -0.06 -12.66 -27.05
C VAL A 168 1.19 -12.21 -26.30
N SER A 169 2.36 -12.24 -26.94
CA SER A 169 3.62 -11.80 -26.33
C SER A 169 3.62 -10.34 -25.92
N MET A 170 2.92 -9.48 -26.68
CA MET A 170 2.82 -8.04 -26.42
C MET A 170 1.79 -7.73 -25.31
N TYR A 171 0.70 -8.49 -25.23
CA TYR A 171 -0.40 -8.23 -24.28
C TYR A 171 -0.36 -9.07 -23.01
N ALA A 172 0.25 -10.26 -23.00
CA ALA A 172 0.27 -11.13 -21.83
C ALA A 172 0.89 -10.41 -20.63
N TYR A 173 0.12 -10.32 -19.53
CA TYR A 173 0.54 -9.59 -18.34
C TYR A 173 1.55 -10.37 -17.50
N ALA A 174 1.29 -11.67 -17.29
CA ALA A 174 2.08 -12.49 -16.38
C ALA A 174 3.15 -13.32 -17.11
N MET A 175 4.34 -13.37 -16.51
CA MET A 175 5.43 -14.26 -16.93
C MET A 175 5.25 -15.60 -16.22
N ILE A 176 4.58 -16.54 -16.90
CA ILE A 176 4.15 -17.82 -16.31
C ILE A 176 4.99 -19.02 -16.77
N VAL A 177 5.87 -18.83 -17.76
CA VAL A 177 6.76 -19.87 -18.26
C VAL A 177 8.07 -19.77 -17.51
N PRO A 178 8.41 -20.76 -16.65
CA PRO A 178 9.66 -20.73 -15.90
C PRO A 178 10.86 -20.96 -16.82
N PRO A 179 12.04 -20.41 -16.46
CA PRO A 179 13.28 -20.72 -17.14
C PRO A 179 13.63 -22.21 -17.01
N GLN A 180 14.33 -22.74 -18.02
CA GLN A 180 14.88 -24.10 -17.94
C GLN A 180 16.06 -24.18 -16.96
N THR A 181 16.44 -25.39 -16.53
CA THR A 181 17.54 -25.61 -15.56
C THR A 181 18.89 -25.02 -16.02
N SER A 182 19.09 -24.88 -17.33
CA SER A 182 20.26 -24.26 -17.96
C SER A 182 20.22 -22.73 -18.03
N GLU A 183 19.05 -22.12 -17.79
CA GLU A 183 18.83 -20.68 -17.91
C GLU A 183 18.91 -19.97 -16.54
N PRO A 184 19.17 -18.65 -16.53
CA PRO A 184 19.09 -17.85 -15.31
C PRO A 184 17.71 -17.94 -14.64
N ARG A 185 17.68 -17.97 -13.30
CA ARG A 185 16.43 -18.12 -12.53
C ARG A 185 15.42 -16.98 -12.70
N ASP A 186 15.87 -15.81 -13.13
CA ASP A 186 15.05 -14.63 -13.42
C ASP A 186 14.50 -14.61 -14.86
N GLY A 187 14.87 -15.58 -15.70
CA GLY A 187 14.47 -15.69 -17.10
C GLY A 187 13.02 -16.12 -17.37
N TRP A 188 12.07 -15.72 -16.53
CA TRP A 188 10.65 -16.05 -16.73
C TRP A 188 10.11 -15.38 -17.98
N LYS A 189 9.38 -16.14 -18.79
CA LYS A 189 8.80 -15.68 -20.05
C LYS A 189 7.27 -15.69 -19.97
N ASN A 190 6.61 -14.82 -20.72
CA ASN A 190 5.19 -14.99 -20.98
C ASN A 190 4.97 -16.08 -22.05
N ILE A 191 3.75 -16.60 -22.15
CA ILE A 191 3.47 -17.74 -23.03
C ILE A 191 3.67 -17.42 -24.52
N GLY A 192 3.35 -16.19 -24.95
CA GLY A 192 3.54 -15.75 -26.33
C GLY A 192 5.02 -15.71 -26.69
N ALA A 193 5.87 -15.13 -25.83
CA ALA A 193 7.31 -15.07 -26.03
C ALA A 193 7.92 -16.49 -26.11
N SER A 194 7.49 -17.41 -25.24
CA SER A 194 7.95 -18.80 -25.28
C SER A 194 7.52 -19.54 -26.55
N LEU A 195 6.29 -19.30 -27.04
CA LEU A 195 5.81 -19.88 -28.31
C LEU A 195 6.52 -19.31 -29.54
N MET A 196 6.93 -18.04 -29.49
CA MET A 196 7.73 -17.44 -30.55
C MET A 196 9.14 -18.05 -30.60
N GLU A 197 9.71 -18.40 -29.44
CA GLU A 197 11.01 -19.08 -29.36
C GLU A 197 10.97 -20.49 -29.94
N THR A 198 9.82 -21.19 -29.89
CA THR A 198 9.60 -22.49 -30.55
C THR A 198 9.90 -22.46 -32.05
N ILE A 199 9.70 -21.33 -32.74
CA ILE A 199 10.04 -21.21 -34.18
C ILE A 199 11.55 -21.40 -34.39
N LEU A 200 12.38 -20.98 -33.43
CA LEU A 200 13.83 -21.10 -33.48
C LEU A 200 14.33 -22.43 -32.92
N THR A 201 13.73 -22.91 -31.83
CA THR A 201 14.15 -24.14 -31.15
C THR A 201 13.56 -25.41 -31.74
N HIS A 202 12.49 -25.28 -32.55
CA HIS A 202 11.65 -26.37 -33.08
C HIS A 202 10.93 -27.19 -32.00
N GLU A 203 11.03 -26.80 -30.72
CA GLU A 203 10.45 -27.54 -29.59
C GLU A 203 9.61 -26.61 -28.70
N VAL A 204 8.40 -27.07 -28.38
CA VAL A 204 7.52 -26.34 -27.45
C VAL A 204 8.01 -26.55 -26.03
N HIS A 205 8.09 -25.46 -25.28
CA HIS A 205 8.53 -25.54 -23.89
C HIS A 205 7.60 -26.45 -23.05
N PRO A 206 8.11 -27.43 -22.28
CA PRO A 206 7.25 -28.39 -21.56
C PRO A 206 6.24 -27.76 -20.60
N ALA A 207 6.58 -26.61 -19.99
CA ALA A 207 5.63 -25.86 -19.17
C ALA A 207 4.44 -25.33 -19.99
N VAL A 208 4.68 -24.89 -21.24
CA VAL A 208 3.63 -24.40 -22.14
C VAL A 208 2.66 -25.54 -22.47
N THR A 209 3.16 -26.74 -22.77
CA THR A 209 2.32 -27.93 -23.00
C THR A 209 1.40 -28.24 -21.80
N ASN A 210 1.93 -28.12 -20.58
CA ASN A 210 1.11 -28.34 -19.38
C ASN A 210 0.09 -27.22 -19.15
N ILE A 211 0.48 -25.95 -19.37
CA ILE A 211 -0.40 -24.79 -19.21
C ILE A 211 -1.53 -24.83 -20.26
N THR A 212 -1.25 -25.18 -21.51
CA THR A 212 -2.26 -25.27 -22.58
C THR A 212 -3.27 -26.39 -22.33
N ALA A 213 -2.84 -27.51 -21.74
CA ALA A 213 -3.74 -28.58 -21.30
C ALA A 213 -4.69 -28.11 -20.18
N ILE A 214 -4.16 -27.40 -19.17
CA ILE A 214 -4.96 -26.79 -18.10
C ILE A 214 -5.95 -25.77 -18.67
N TYR A 215 -5.49 -24.91 -19.58
CA TYR A 215 -6.32 -23.92 -20.28
C TYR A 215 -7.49 -24.59 -21.00
N SER A 216 -7.19 -25.60 -21.82
CA SER A 216 -8.18 -26.24 -22.71
C SER A 216 -9.22 -27.01 -21.91
N ALA A 217 -8.80 -27.75 -20.89
CA ALA A 217 -9.71 -28.47 -20.01
C ALA A 217 -10.67 -27.52 -19.26
N TYR A 218 -10.19 -26.35 -18.80
CA TYR A 218 -11.06 -25.36 -18.18
C TYR A 218 -12.00 -24.69 -19.20
N ALA A 219 -11.48 -24.30 -20.36
CA ALA A 219 -12.26 -23.68 -21.43
C ALA A 219 -13.41 -24.59 -21.92
N GLN A 220 -13.18 -25.90 -21.96
CA GLN A 220 -14.14 -26.93 -22.37
C GLN A 220 -15.02 -27.43 -21.21
N ASN A 221 -14.84 -26.91 -19.99
CA ASN A 221 -15.59 -27.29 -18.79
C ASN A 221 -15.42 -28.78 -18.40
N GLU A 222 -14.19 -29.28 -18.49
CA GLU A 222 -13.80 -30.67 -18.18
C GLU A 222 -12.98 -30.74 -16.87
N PRO A 223 -13.63 -30.81 -15.70
CA PRO A 223 -12.96 -30.69 -14.41
C PRO A 223 -11.99 -31.84 -14.09
N GLU A 224 -12.28 -33.05 -14.58
CA GLU A 224 -11.40 -34.22 -14.37
C GLU A 224 -10.08 -34.06 -15.13
N GLN A 225 -10.15 -33.67 -16.41
CA GLN A 225 -8.97 -33.40 -17.23
C GLN A 225 -8.18 -32.20 -16.68
N PHE A 226 -8.86 -31.17 -16.19
CA PHE A 226 -8.22 -30.03 -15.55
C PHE A 226 -7.39 -30.46 -14.34
N ASN A 227 -7.97 -31.28 -13.45
CA ASN A 227 -7.29 -31.76 -12.26
C ASN A 227 -6.09 -32.65 -12.61
N GLN A 228 -6.22 -33.49 -13.64
CA GLN A 228 -5.12 -34.33 -14.13
C GLN A 228 -3.99 -33.49 -14.73
N ALA A 229 -4.30 -32.54 -15.62
CA ALA A 229 -3.32 -31.63 -16.22
C ALA A 229 -2.60 -30.80 -15.15
N LEU A 230 -3.33 -30.30 -14.14
CA LEU A 230 -2.74 -29.57 -13.02
C LEU A 230 -1.84 -30.46 -12.15
N ALA A 231 -2.20 -31.73 -11.92
CA ALA A 231 -1.37 -32.67 -11.19
C ALA A 231 -0.06 -32.94 -11.95
N ASN A 232 -0.15 -33.18 -13.26
CA ASN A 232 1.01 -33.38 -14.13
C ASN A 232 1.94 -32.16 -14.11
N TYR A 233 1.39 -30.95 -14.20
CA TYR A 233 2.19 -29.74 -14.16
C TYR A 233 2.91 -29.55 -12.82
N LYS A 234 2.23 -29.86 -11.70
CA LYS A 234 2.86 -29.83 -10.38
C LYS A 234 4.02 -30.81 -10.26
N VAL A 235 3.88 -32.03 -10.80
CA VAL A 235 4.98 -33.01 -10.84
C VAL A 235 6.14 -32.47 -11.69
N TRP A 236 5.85 -31.88 -12.85
CA TRP A 236 6.87 -31.28 -13.70
C TRP A 236 7.62 -30.15 -12.99
N LEU A 237 6.92 -29.22 -12.33
CA LEU A 237 7.53 -28.12 -11.57
C LEU A 237 8.43 -28.64 -10.44
N GLN A 238 8.01 -29.72 -9.77
CA GLN A 238 8.81 -30.36 -8.71
C GLN A 238 10.10 -30.97 -9.26
N SER A 239 10.00 -31.69 -10.37
CA SER A 239 11.16 -32.30 -11.05
C SER A 239 12.15 -31.27 -11.59
N ASN A 240 11.72 -30.03 -11.84
CA ASN A 240 12.55 -28.93 -12.33
C ASN A 240 13.00 -27.94 -11.23
N ASN A 241 13.02 -28.37 -9.96
CA ASN A 241 13.57 -27.61 -8.83
C ASN A 241 12.87 -26.25 -8.55
N LEU A 242 11.57 -26.14 -8.87
CA LEU A 242 10.73 -24.94 -8.66
C LEU A 242 9.86 -25.03 -7.39
N LEU A 243 10.21 -25.93 -6.47
CA LEU A 243 9.48 -26.16 -5.21
C LEU A 243 9.44 -24.91 -4.31
N SER A 244 10.48 -24.09 -4.34
CA SER A 244 10.56 -22.86 -3.54
C SER A 244 9.53 -21.83 -4.02
N GLU A 245 9.50 -21.62 -5.33
CA GLU A 245 8.61 -20.70 -6.04
C GLU A 245 7.15 -21.12 -5.86
N MET A 246 6.86 -22.43 -5.97
CA MET A 246 5.53 -22.97 -5.69
C MET A 246 5.07 -22.72 -4.25
N LYS A 247 5.96 -22.90 -3.27
CA LYS A 247 5.66 -22.62 -1.85
C LYS A 247 5.39 -21.14 -1.64
N LYS A 248 6.26 -20.28 -2.18
CA LYS A 248 6.16 -18.82 -2.09
C LYS A 248 4.85 -18.31 -2.69
N GLY A 249 4.47 -18.76 -3.88
CA GLY A 249 3.20 -18.39 -4.51
C GLY A 249 1.97 -18.84 -3.70
N ARG A 250 2.01 -20.04 -3.11
CA ARG A 250 0.93 -20.51 -2.21
C ARG A 250 0.82 -19.67 -0.93
N GLN A 251 1.96 -19.29 -0.38
CA GLN A 251 2.04 -18.45 0.81
C GLN A 251 1.55 -17.03 0.53
N GLU A 252 1.89 -16.47 -0.63
CA GLU A 252 1.40 -15.17 -1.09
C GLU A 252 -0.12 -15.17 -1.28
N PHE A 253 -0.67 -16.22 -1.91
CA PHE A 253 -2.12 -16.38 -2.05
C PHE A 253 -2.80 -16.46 -0.68
N LEU A 254 -2.23 -17.20 0.27
CA LEU A 254 -2.73 -17.27 1.64
C LEU A 254 -2.67 -15.89 2.33
N PHE A 255 -1.57 -15.17 2.19
CA PHE A 255 -1.40 -13.84 2.75
C PHE A 255 -2.48 -12.87 2.27
N ASN A 256 -2.70 -12.81 0.94
CA ASN A 256 -3.72 -11.96 0.34
C ASN A 256 -5.14 -12.38 0.74
N ARG A 257 -5.42 -13.69 0.87
CA ARG A 257 -6.74 -14.18 1.29
C ARG A 257 -7.04 -13.93 2.78
N VAL A 258 -6.02 -13.94 3.64
CA VAL A 258 -6.21 -13.76 5.09
C VAL A 258 -6.45 -12.29 5.44
N GLU A 259 -5.96 -11.33 4.65
CA GLU A 259 -6.20 -9.90 4.86
C GLU A 259 -5.86 -9.42 6.29
N PHE A 260 -4.66 -9.79 6.79
CA PHE A 260 -4.23 -9.53 8.17
C PHE A 260 -4.47 -8.08 8.64
N PHE A 261 -4.16 -7.11 7.77
CA PHE A 261 -4.29 -5.69 8.09
C PHE A 261 -5.75 -5.22 8.15
N TYR A 262 -6.62 -5.73 7.28
CA TYR A 262 -8.05 -5.42 7.32
C TYR A 262 -8.71 -5.97 8.60
N LYS A 263 -8.36 -7.20 8.98
CA LYS A 263 -8.82 -7.78 10.25
C LYS A 263 -8.29 -7.00 11.46
N SER A 264 -7.05 -6.54 11.40
CA SER A 264 -6.47 -5.70 12.45
C SER A 264 -7.21 -4.36 12.60
N ILE A 265 -7.63 -3.73 11.49
CA ILE A 265 -8.48 -2.52 11.51
C ILE A 265 -9.76 -2.76 12.32
N ILE A 266 -10.49 -3.83 12.04
CA ILE A 266 -11.75 -4.16 12.73
C ILE A 266 -11.51 -4.33 14.24
N ILE A 267 -10.46 -5.04 14.62
CA ILE A 267 -10.15 -5.32 16.02
C ILE A 267 -9.68 -4.04 16.74
N TYR A 268 -8.89 -3.17 16.07
CA TYR A 268 -8.54 -1.87 16.63
C TYR A 268 -9.75 -0.98 16.88
N VAL A 269 -10.73 -0.95 15.97
CA VAL A 269 -11.98 -0.21 16.19
C VAL A 269 -12.73 -0.78 17.41
N ALA A 270 -12.82 -2.10 17.56
CA ALA A 270 -13.43 -2.70 18.74
C ALA A 270 -12.70 -2.34 20.05
N ALA A 271 -11.37 -2.42 20.06
CA ALA A 271 -10.54 -2.02 21.20
C ALA A 271 -10.72 -0.53 21.54
N LEU A 272 -10.78 0.32 20.51
CA LEU A 272 -11.00 1.75 20.62
C LEU A 272 -12.36 2.08 21.26
N LEU A 273 -13.43 1.44 20.79
CA LEU A 273 -14.78 1.62 21.32
C LEU A 273 -14.85 1.20 22.80
N LEU A 274 -14.27 0.03 23.16
CA LEU A 274 -14.24 -0.42 24.55
C LEU A 274 -13.44 0.53 25.45
N ALA A 275 -12.29 1.04 24.99
CA ALA A 275 -11.51 2.03 25.72
C ALA A 275 -12.28 3.35 25.90
N GLY A 276 -13.03 3.78 24.89
CA GLY A 276 -13.92 4.95 24.96
C GLY A 276 -15.07 4.77 25.96
N VAL A 277 -15.75 3.62 25.93
CA VAL A 277 -16.86 3.30 26.87
C VAL A 277 -16.33 3.13 28.30
N TYR A 278 -15.13 2.56 28.47
CA TYR A 278 -14.46 2.49 29.77
C TYR A 278 -14.33 3.87 30.42
N TRP A 279 -14.10 4.94 29.66
CA TRP A 279 -14.00 6.27 30.26
C TRP A 279 -15.31 6.81 30.82
N ILE A 280 -16.45 6.32 30.33
CA ILE A 280 -17.79 6.67 30.84
C ILE A 280 -18.15 5.80 32.03
N ASN A 281 -18.07 4.48 31.88
CA ASN A 281 -18.56 3.50 32.85
C ASN A 281 -17.52 3.10 33.92
N ARG A 282 -16.22 3.38 33.68
CA ARG A 282 -15.09 3.01 34.55
C ARG A 282 -15.00 1.52 34.93
N SER A 283 -15.66 0.65 34.16
CA SER A 283 -15.63 -0.80 34.38
C SER A 283 -14.28 -1.41 34.00
N GLU A 284 -13.59 -2.01 34.96
CA GLU A 284 -12.31 -2.70 34.74
C GLU A 284 -12.40 -3.85 33.73
N ALA A 285 -13.57 -4.48 33.60
CA ALA A 285 -13.78 -5.51 32.58
C ALA A 285 -13.62 -4.93 31.16
N LEU A 286 -14.20 -3.75 30.90
CA LEU A 286 -14.07 -3.07 29.61
C LEU A 286 -12.63 -2.68 29.30
N ARG A 287 -11.88 -2.17 30.30
CA ARG A 287 -10.46 -1.83 30.14
C ARG A 287 -9.63 -3.06 29.78
N LYS A 288 -9.79 -4.17 30.53
CA LYS A 288 -9.08 -5.43 30.28
C LYS A 288 -9.44 -6.02 28.92
N SER A 289 -10.72 -6.05 28.55
CA SER A 289 -11.18 -6.52 27.24
C SER A 289 -10.61 -5.67 26.10
N GLY A 290 -10.66 -4.34 26.22
CA GLY A 290 -10.06 -3.43 25.24
C GLY A 290 -8.55 -3.65 25.08
N TYR A 291 -7.83 -3.80 26.20
CA TYR A 291 -6.40 -4.08 26.19
C TYR A 291 -6.05 -5.45 25.58
N LEU A 292 -6.84 -6.50 25.86
CA LEU A 292 -6.65 -7.82 25.24
C LEU A 292 -6.91 -7.79 23.73
N LEU A 293 -7.94 -7.05 23.28
CA LEU A 293 -8.19 -6.86 21.85
C LEU A 293 -7.08 -6.05 21.18
N LEU A 294 -6.50 -5.05 21.87
CA LEU A 294 -5.34 -4.33 21.38
C LEU A 294 -4.13 -5.27 21.17
N ILE A 295 -3.85 -6.15 22.14
CA ILE A 295 -2.80 -7.16 22.00
C ILE A 295 -3.12 -8.12 20.84
N LEU A 296 -4.36 -8.58 20.71
CA LEU A 296 -4.77 -9.46 19.61
C LEU A 296 -4.56 -8.79 18.24
N ALA A 297 -5.00 -7.54 18.09
CA ALA A 297 -4.77 -6.77 16.87
C ALA A 297 -3.27 -6.60 16.58
N PHE A 298 -2.47 -6.30 17.61
CA PHE A 298 -1.03 -6.17 17.48
C PHE A 298 -0.37 -7.48 17.04
N VAL A 299 -0.79 -8.63 17.58
CA VAL A 299 -0.28 -9.96 17.17
C VAL A 299 -0.64 -10.25 15.72
N ILE A 300 -1.89 -10.01 15.30
CA ILE A 300 -2.33 -10.24 13.92
C ILE A 300 -1.57 -9.32 12.94
N GLN A 301 -1.40 -8.04 13.30
CA GLN A 301 -0.60 -7.09 12.50
C GLN A 301 0.87 -7.52 12.43
N THR A 302 1.44 -8.02 13.54
CA THR A 302 2.81 -8.54 13.58
C THR A 302 2.99 -9.76 12.69
N ILE A 303 2.03 -10.69 12.69
CA ILE A 303 2.04 -11.85 11.78
C ILE A 303 1.96 -11.37 10.32
N GLY A 304 1.08 -10.41 10.01
CA GLY A 304 1.00 -9.82 8.67
C GLY A 304 2.32 -9.16 8.24
N LEU A 305 2.96 -8.40 9.12
CA LEU A 305 4.25 -7.76 8.85
C LEU A 305 5.37 -8.82 8.63
N ALA A 306 5.47 -9.82 9.51
CA ALA A 306 6.47 -10.87 9.42
C ALA A 306 6.28 -11.73 8.16
N PHE A 307 5.03 -12.05 7.82
CA PHE A 307 4.73 -12.82 6.62
C PHE A 307 5.09 -12.03 5.35
N ARG A 308 4.85 -10.72 5.36
CA ARG A 308 5.28 -9.83 4.28
C ARG A 308 6.79 -9.75 4.15
N MET A 309 7.53 -9.65 5.26
CA MET A 309 9.01 -9.69 5.24
C MET A 309 9.53 -10.99 4.62
N TYR A 310 8.88 -12.11 4.93
CA TYR A 310 9.20 -13.41 4.34
C TYR A 310 8.88 -13.48 2.84
N LEU A 311 7.80 -12.85 2.37
CA LEU A 311 7.46 -12.82 0.94
C LEU A 311 8.38 -11.88 0.15
N GLU A 312 8.72 -10.72 0.71
CA GLU A 312 9.60 -9.75 0.05
C GLU A 312 11.09 -10.13 0.16
N ASP A 313 11.44 -11.07 1.06
CA ASP A 313 12.83 -11.37 1.47
C ASP A 313 13.59 -10.13 1.97
N ARG A 314 12.85 -9.21 2.61
CA ARG A 314 13.34 -7.89 3.00
C ARG A 314 12.83 -7.43 4.37
N PRO A 315 13.57 -6.53 5.04
CA PRO A 315 13.15 -5.89 6.28
C PRO A 315 11.84 -5.12 6.16
N PRO A 316 11.16 -4.80 7.28
CA PRO A 316 9.93 -4.03 7.23
C PRO A 316 10.25 -2.60 6.80
N VAL A 317 9.35 -1.99 6.00
CA VAL A 317 9.43 -0.61 5.48
C VAL A 317 10.21 -0.46 4.17
N THR A 318 9.65 -1.00 3.08
CA THR A 318 10.17 -0.89 1.71
C THR A 318 9.61 0.31 0.93
N ASN A 319 8.44 0.80 1.31
CA ASN A 319 7.72 1.89 0.63
C ASN A 319 6.78 2.65 1.59
N LEU A 320 6.06 3.66 1.08
CA LEU A 320 5.13 4.45 1.91
C LEU A 320 4.04 3.57 2.54
N TYR A 321 3.51 2.59 1.81
CA TYR A 321 2.50 1.66 2.30
C TYR A 321 2.99 0.87 3.52
N SER A 322 4.14 0.20 3.40
CA SER A 322 4.73 -0.61 4.47
C SER A 322 5.24 0.25 5.63
N SER A 323 5.70 1.48 5.35
CA SER A 323 6.04 2.47 6.39
C SER A 323 4.83 2.83 7.24
N ALA A 324 3.64 3.02 6.65
CA ALA A 324 2.43 3.36 7.39
C ALA A 324 2.00 2.23 8.33
N ILE A 325 2.05 0.99 7.86
CA ILE A 325 1.79 -0.19 8.69
C ILE A 325 2.77 -0.24 9.87
N PHE A 326 4.05 0.03 9.62
CA PHE A 326 5.09 -0.06 10.65
C PHE A 326 4.99 1.08 11.68
N VAL A 327 4.65 2.31 11.26
CA VAL A 327 4.41 3.44 12.18
C VAL A 327 3.26 3.13 13.14
N GLY A 328 2.17 2.55 12.64
CA GLY A 328 1.06 2.08 13.47
C GLY A 328 1.51 1.00 14.44
N TRP A 329 2.22 0.00 13.95
CA TRP A 329 2.74 -1.11 14.75
C TRP A 329 3.63 -0.62 15.90
N GLY A 330 4.59 0.27 15.63
CA GLY A 330 5.48 0.84 16.65
C GLY A 330 4.72 1.67 17.69
N SER A 331 3.72 2.43 17.26
CA SER A 331 2.87 3.23 18.15
C SER A 331 2.02 2.36 19.07
N VAL A 332 1.47 1.26 18.53
CA VAL A 332 0.69 0.29 19.31
C VAL A 332 1.58 -0.43 20.32
N PHE A 333 2.78 -0.84 19.93
CA PHE A 333 3.75 -1.45 20.84
C PHE A 333 4.06 -0.53 22.04
N LEU A 334 4.37 0.74 21.78
CA LEU A 334 4.61 1.72 22.83
C LEU A 334 3.35 1.95 23.70
N GLY A 335 2.17 2.03 23.10
CA GLY A 335 0.93 2.21 23.85
C GLY A 335 0.51 0.99 24.68
N ILE A 336 0.86 -0.24 24.28
CA ILE A 336 0.74 -1.45 25.11
C ILE A 336 1.61 -1.31 26.36
N ILE A 337 2.85 -0.84 26.21
CA ILE A 337 3.75 -0.58 27.35
C ILE A 337 3.16 0.50 28.27
N LEU A 338 2.64 1.59 27.71
CA LEU A 338 2.00 2.66 28.48
C LEU A 338 0.78 2.15 29.27
N GLU A 339 -0.13 1.40 28.63
CA GLU A 339 -1.28 0.82 29.34
C GLU A 339 -0.84 -0.13 30.45
N ARG A 340 0.24 -0.89 30.24
CA ARG A 340 0.75 -1.84 31.23
C ARG A 340 1.29 -1.14 32.49
N ILE A 341 1.83 0.07 32.34
CA ILE A 341 2.41 0.90 33.40
C ILE A 341 1.32 1.74 34.09
N PHE A 342 0.53 2.51 33.33
CA PHE A 342 -0.39 3.51 33.86
C PHE A 342 -1.81 3.00 34.10
N ARG A 343 -2.25 1.95 33.37
CA ARG A 343 -3.52 1.23 33.58
C ARG A 343 -4.77 2.10 33.64
N ASP A 344 -4.79 3.21 32.91
CA ASP A 344 -5.87 4.19 32.89
C ASP A 344 -6.72 4.16 31.59
N GLY A 345 -6.52 3.15 30.74
CA GLY A 345 -7.21 2.99 29.45
C GLY A 345 -6.74 3.98 28.36
N ILE A 346 -5.90 4.96 28.70
CA ILE A 346 -5.44 6.00 27.77
C ILE A 346 -4.43 5.45 26.79
N GLY A 347 -3.50 4.62 27.26
CA GLY A 347 -2.55 3.91 26.39
C GLY A 347 -3.29 3.07 25.35
N THR A 348 -4.33 2.34 25.78
CA THR A 348 -5.16 1.53 24.86
C THR A 348 -5.88 2.37 23.83
N PHE A 349 -6.55 3.45 24.26
CA PHE A 349 -7.27 4.34 23.35
C PHE A 349 -6.32 4.99 22.32
N ALA A 350 -5.20 5.54 22.77
CA ALA A 350 -4.25 6.20 21.89
C ALA A 350 -3.62 5.22 20.89
N ALA A 351 -3.15 4.05 21.36
CA ALA A 351 -2.61 3.00 20.50
C ALA A 351 -3.61 2.54 19.44
N ALA A 352 -4.84 2.21 19.84
CA ALA A 352 -5.87 1.73 18.93
C ALA A 352 -6.22 2.78 17.86
N ASN A 353 -6.28 4.06 18.22
CA ASN A 353 -6.49 5.15 17.25
C ASN A 353 -5.34 5.27 16.25
N VAL A 354 -4.08 5.34 16.72
CA VAL A 354 -2.94 5.46 15.80
C VAL A 354 -2.88 4.25 14.87
N GLY A 355 -2.96 3.03 15.43
CA GLY A 355 -2.95 1.79 14.66
C GLY A 355 -4.07 1.73 13.62
N PHE A 356 -5.30 2.12 14.01
CA PHE A 356 -6.43 2.24 13.09
C PHE A 356 -6.16 3.25 11.96
N ILE A 357 -5.81 4.50 12.28
CA ILE A 357 -5.61 5.58 11.31
C ILE A 357 -4.49 5.20 10.32
N THR A 358 -3.37 4.67 10.81
CA THR A 358 -2.25 4.29 9.94
C THR A 358 -2.59 3.14 9.01
N LEU A 359 -3.40 2.17 9.46
CA LEU A 359 -3.84 1.07 8.60
C LEU A 359 -4.88 1.53 7.57
N ILE A 360 -5.71 2.52 7.88
CA ILE A 360 -6.59 3.17 6.89
C ILE A 360 -5.77 3.90 5.82
N ILE A 361 -4.72 4.63 6.24
CA ILE A 361 -3.78 5.27 5.30
C ILE A 361 -3.14 4.20 4.40
N ALA A 362 -2.64 3.10 4.98
CA ALA A 362 -2.10 1.99 4.21
C ALA A 362 -3.13 1.40 3.24
N HIS A 363 -4.38 1.21 3.67
CA HIS A 363 -5.45 0.73 2.80
C HIS A 363 -5.66 1.64 1.59
N HIS A 364 -5.72 2.97 1.77
CA HIS A 364 -5.83 3.89 0.65
C HIS A 364 -4.61 3.87 -0.27
N LEU A 365 -3.40 3.74 0.29
CA LEU A 365 -2.18 3.58 -0.52
C LEU A 365 -2.22 2.29 -1.34
N SER A 366 -2.77 1.19 -0.82
CA SER A 366 -2.91 -0.08 -1.55
C SER A 366 -3.87 -0.04 -2.74
N LEU A 367 -4.77 0.95 -2.80
CA LEU A 367 -5.66 1.11 -3.95
C LEU A 367 -4.91 1.61 -5.19
N SER A 368 -3.69 2.13 -5.02
CA SER A 368 -2.89 2.75 -6.08
C SER A 368 -2.20 1.73 -7.00
N GLY A 369 -2.05 0.47 -6.57
CA GLY A 369 -1.31 -0.53 -7.33
C GLY A 369 -0.83 -1.70 -6.48
N ASP A 370 0.21 -2.38 -6.97
CA ASP A 370 0.89 -3.42 -6.22
C ASP A 370 1.51 -2.80 -4.95
N THR A 371 1.40 -3.49 -3.82
CA THR A 371 2.03 -3.02 -2.59
C THR A 371 3.44 -3.57 -2.42
N MET A 372 3.82 -4.65 -3.11
CA MET A 372 5.12 -5.32 -3.01
C MET A 372 6.02 -4.97 -4.22
N GLU A 373 6.05 -3.69 -4.59
CA GLU A 373 6.82 -3.21 -5.75
C GLU A 373 8.33 -3.47 -5.62
N MET A 374 9.03 -3.55 -6.76
CA MET A 374 10.48 -3.59 -6.79
C MET A 374 11.06 -2.33 -6.12
N LEU A 375 12.00 -2.53 -5.19
CA LEU A 375 12.73 -1.44 -4.56
C LEU A 375 13.53 -0.66 -5.62
N ARG A 376 13.65 0.64 -5.40
CA ARG A 376 14.63 1.42 -6.16
C ARG A 376 16.04 0.98 -5.77
N ALA A 377 16.92 0.94 -6.76
CA ALA A 377 18.27 0.38 -6.66
C ALA A 377 19.10 0.87 -5.45
N VAL A 378 18.91 2.12 -5.01
CA VAL A 378 19.65 2.69 -3.86
C VAL A 378 19.20 2.08 -2.52
N LEU A 379 17.96 1.57 -2.43
CA LEU A 379 17.42 0.88 -1.25
C LEU A 379 17.69 -0.63 -1.24
N ASP A 380 18.43 -1.16 -2.21
CA ASP A 380 18.60 -2.61 -2.37
C ASP A 380 19.53 -3.26 -1.32
N THR A 381 20.13 -2.46 -0.43
CA THR A 381 20.94 -2.98 0.68
C THR A 381 20.09 -3.31 1.91
N ASN A 382 19.87 -4.60 2.16
CA ASN A 382 19.10 -5.09 3.31
C ASN A 382 19.62 -4.60 4.66
N PHE A 383 20.92 -4.32 4.79
CA PHE A 383 21.52 -3.83 6.03
C PHE A 383 20.98 -2.45 6.45
N TRP A 384 20.99 -1.47 5.53
CA TRP A 384 20.56 -0.10 5.84
C TRP A 384 19.05 0.01 5.95
N LEU A 385 18.34 -0.77 5.13
CA LEU A 385 16.89 -0.92 5.25
C LEU A 385 16.49 -1.49 6.62
N ALA A 386 17.20 -2.51 7.12
CA ALA A 386 16.92 -3.11 8.42
C ALA A 386 17.28 -2.23 9.63
N THR A 387 18.27 -1.34 9.47
CA THR A 387 18.82 -0.57 10.59
C THR A 387 18.32 0.87 10.57
N HIS A 388 18.83 1.70 9.65
CA HIS A 388 18.50 3.12 9.56
C HIS A 388 16.99 3.36 9.45
N VAL A 389 16.35 2.74 8.45
CA VAL A 389 14.93 3.00 8.13
C VAL A 389 14.01 2.53 9.25
N VAL A 390 14.31 1.36 9.85
CA VAL A 390 13.55 0.85 11.00
C VAL A 390 13.70 1.77 12.21
N VAL A 391 14.93 2.17 12.57
CA VAL A 391 15.22 3.00 13.74
C VAL A 391 14.56 4.38 13.62
N ILE A 392 14.68 5.04 12.47
CA ILE A 392 14.05 6.37 12.27
C ILE A 392 12.52 6.28 12.32
N THR A 393 11.93 5.21 11.77
CA THR A 393 10.47 5.03 11.73
C THR A 393 9.89 4.70 13.10
N ILE A 394 10.65 4.06 13.99
CA ILE A 394 10.30 3.93 15.40
C ILE A 394 10.20 5.32 16.06
N GLY A 395 11.11 6.24 15.73
CA GLY A 395 11.04 7.64 16.16
C GLY A 395 9.75 8.34 15.69
N TYR A 396 9.35 8.12 14.43
CA TYR A 396 8.08 8.67 13.91
C TYR A 396 6.87 8.11 14.66
N SER A 397 6.86 6.81 14.94
CA SER A 397 5.82 6.13 15.71
C SER A 397 5.64 6.76 17.10
N ALA A 398 6.76 6.96 17.80
CA ALA A 398 6.76 7.61 19.11
C ALA A 398 6.20 9.03 19.03
N MET A 399 6.61 9.81 18.03
CA MET A 399 6.16 11.19 17.92
C MET A 399 4.66 11.29 17.63
N PHE A 400 4.13 10.47 16.70
CA PHE A 400 2.69 10.39 16.45
C PHE A 400 1.88 9.97 17.69
N LEU A 401 2.39 9.01 18.46
CA LEU A 401 1.76 8.60 19.72
C LEU A 401 1.76 9.73 20.76
N ALA A 402 2.89 10.44 20.93
CA ALA A 402 2.99 11.58 21.85
C ALA A 402 2.01 12.70 21.47
N GLY A 403 1.93 13.06 20.19
CA GLY A 403 0.97 14.06 19.73
C GLY A 403 -0.48 13.61 19.94
N LEU A 404 -0.82 12.32 19.70
CA LEU A 404 -2.18 11.85 19.96
C LEU A 404 -2.53 11.87 21.47
N LEU A 405 -1.62 11.45 22.34
CA LEU A 405 -1.80 11.57 23.80
C LEU A 405 -2.02 13.03 24.21
N ALA A 406 -1.31 13.96 23.59
CA ALA A 406 -1.49 15.39 23.80
C ALA A 406 -2.86 15.89 23.30
N ILE A 407 -3.35 15.40 22.16
CA ILE A 407 -4.71 15.68 21.68
C ILE A 407 -5.75 15.19 22.70
N VAL A 408 -5.57 13.98 23.26
CA VAL A 408 -6.47 13.44 24.30
C VAL A 408 -6.47 14.35 25.54
N TYR A 409 -5.32 14.85 25.98
CA TYR A 409 -5.24 15.83 27.07
C TYR A 409 -6.03 17.09 26.76
N ILE A 410 -5.79 17.72 25.59
CA ILE A 410 -6.38 18.99 25.20
C ILE A 410 -7.90 18.85 25.06
N PHE A 411 -8.36 17.79 24.39
CA PHE A 411 -9.77 17.53 24.19
C PHE A 411 -10.49 17.34 25.53
N ARG A 412 -9.92 16.54 26.43
CA ARG A 412 -10.50 16.30 27.76
C ARG A 412 -10.52 17.55 28.63
N GLY A 413 -9.49 18.39 28.58
CA GLY A 413 -9.46 19.60 29.39
C GLY A 413 -10.36 20.72 28.87
N PHE A 414 -10.39 20.92 27.55
CA PHE A 414 -11.15 22.02 26.97
C PHE A 414 -12.65 21.71 26.87
N PHE A 415 -13.02 20.55 26.31
CA PHE A 415 -14.43 20.22 26.01
C PHE A 415 -15.17 19.54 27.16
N THR A 416 -14.46 19.00 28.15
CA THR A 416 -15.07 18.22 29.24
C THR A 416 -14.53 18.64 30.62
N LYS A 417 -15.19 18.22 31.69
CA LYS A 417 -14.66 18.32 33.07
C LYS A 417 -13.84 17.09 33.48
N ALA A 418 -13.57 16.19 32.54
CA ALA A 418 -13.01 14.85 32.81
C ALA A 418 -11.47 14.82 32.93
N LEU A 419 -10.79 15.97 32.84
CA LEU A 419 -9.36 16.09 33.08
C LEU A 419 -9.11 16.35 34.57
N ALA A 420 -9.10 15.29 35.37
CA ALA A 420 -8.65 15.35 36.75
C ALA A 420 -7.14 15.63 36.84
N ALA A 421 -6.67 16.25 37.92
CA ALA A 421 -5.27 16.62 38.10
C ALA A 421 -4.31 15.42 37.96
N GLU A 422 -4.66 14.27 38.53
CA GLU A 422 -3.86 13.05 38.45
C GLU A 422 -3.81 12.48 37.02
N THR A 423 -4.92 12.50 36.29
CA THR A 423 -4.96 12.10 34.88
C THR A 423 -4.14 13.05 33.99
N GLY A 424 -4.21 14.35 34.27
CA GLY A 424 -3.39 15.36 33.57
C GLY A 424 -1.90 15.13 33.78
N LYS A 425 -1.46 14.90 35.02
CA LYS A 425 -0.05 14.58 35.33
C LYS A 425 0.39 13.25 34.70
N SER A 426 -0.48 12.23 34.71
CA SER A 426 -0.24 10.94 34.06
C SER A 426 0.05 11.12 32.57
N LEU A 427 -0.85 11.81 31.85
CA LEU A 427 -0.68 12.14 30.43
C LEU A 427 0.60 12.94 30.16
N SER A 428 0.90 13.96 30.97
CA SER A 428 2.14 14.73 30.87
C SER A 428 3.38 13.86 31.01
N ARG A 429 3.37 12.89 31.93
CA ARG A 429 4.48 11.95 32.13
C ARG A 429 4.60 10.98 30.95
N MET A 430 3.48 10.47 30.43
CA MET A 430 3.48 9.61 29.23
C MET A 430 4.07 10.35 28.03
N VAL A 431 3.55 11.55 27.73
CA VAL A 431 4.01 12.37 26.59
C VAL A 431 5.49 12.67 26.72
N TYR A 432 5.96 13.10 27.90
CA TYR A 432 7.38 13.36 28.12
C TYR A 432 8.25 12.11 27.89
N GLY A 433 7.85 10.95 28.45
CA GLY A 433 8.60 9.70 28.27
C GLY A 433 8.66 9.24 26.81
N ILE A 434 7.55 9.34 26.08
CA ILE A 434 7.52 9.01 24.65
C ILE A 434 8.36 9.99 23.83
N ILE A 435 8.41 11.27 24.19
CA ILE A 435 9.27 12.26 23.51
C ILE A 435 10.75 11.95 23.75
N CYS A 436 11.16 11.49 24.93
CA CYS A 436 12.53 11.00 25.14
C CYS A 436 12.87 9.83 24.21
N PHE A 437 11.92 8.91 24.03
CA PHE A 437 12.08 7.78 23.12
C PHE A 437 12.14 8.24 21.66
N ALA A 438 11.26 9.16 21.25
CA ALA A 438 11.29 9.78 19.92
C ALA A 438 12.64 10.48 19.66
N ALA A 439 13.15 11.25 20.63
CA ALA A 439 14.44 11.93 20.52
C ALA A 439 15.58 10.95 20.27
N LEU A 440 15.65 9.86 21.05
CA LEU A 440 16.69 8.84 20.92
C LEU A 440 16.67 8.18 19.53
N PHE A 441 15.51 7.65 19.12
CA PHE A 441 15.38 6.91 17.87
C PHE A 441 15.48 7.81 16.65
N SER A 442 14.95 9.04 16.70
CA SER A 442 15.12 10.01 15.62
C SER A 442 16.58 10.46 15.49
N PHE A 443 17.30 10.67 16.61
CA PHE A 443 18.70 11.07 16.57
C PHE A 443 19.58 9.94 16.00
N VAL A 444 19.50 8.74 16.58
CA VAL A 444 20.28 7.58 16.12
C VAL A 444 19.93 7.26 14.67
N GLY A 445 18.64 7.27 14.32
CA GLY A 445 18.18 7.08 12.96
C GLY A 445 18.78 8.10 12.00
N THR A 446 18.80 9.39 12.35
CA THR A 446 19.38 10.45 11.50
C THR A 446 20.87 10.24 11.26
N ILE A 447 21.63 9.88 12.30
CA ILE A 447 23.07 9.60 12.17
C ILE A 447 23.31 8.37 11.28
N LEU A 448 22.57 7.28 11.49
CA LEU A 448 22.65 6.09 10.64
C LEU A 448 22.32 6.41 9.17
N GLY A 449 21.39 7.35 8.94
CA GLY A 449 21.03 7.83 7.60
C GLY A 449 22.17 8.57 6.93
N GLY A 450 22.90 9.39 7.67
CA GLY A 450 24.11 10.06 7.15
C GLY A 450 25.21 9.07 6.77
N ILE A 451 25.42 8.00 7.55
CA ILE A 451 26.40 6.95 7.21
C ILE A 451 25.97 6.21 5.93
N TRP A 452 24.68 5.90 5.78
CA TRP A 452 24.15 5.30 4.56
C TRP A 452 24.31 6.23 3.34
N ALA A 453 24.05 7.52 3.49
CA ALA A 453 24.24 8.51 2.44
C ALA A 453 25.71 8.61 2.01
N ASP A 454 26.65 8.53 2.96
CA ASP A 454 28.09 8.53 2.67
C ASP A 454 28.49 7.32 1.84
N GLN A 455 28.01 6.13 2.20
CA GLN A 455 28.29 4.90 1.44
C GLN A 455 27.64 4.88 0.06
N SER A 456 26.46 5.49 -0.08
CA SER A 456 25.70 5.44 -1.33
C SER A 456 26.11 6.54 -2.31
N TRP A 457 26.44 7.73 -1.81
CA TRP A 457 26.64 8.94 -2.61
C TRP A 457 27.95 9.68 -2.32
N GLY A 458 28.81 9.15 -1.45
CA GLY A 458 30.10 9.74 -1.12
C GLY A 458 30.04 10.99 -0.25
N ARG A 459 28.90 11.26 0.41
CA ARG A 459 28.76 12.36 1.37
C ARG A 459 27.84 12.01 2.55
N PHE A 460 28.29 12.33 3.76
CA PHE A 460 27.49 12.14 4.99
C PHE A 460 26.23 13.02 5.07
N TRP A 461 26.26 14.22 4.51
CA TRP A 461 25.14 15.18 4.57
C TRP A 461 25.18 16.14 3.40
N GLY A 462 24.03 16.62 2.95
CA GLY A 462 23.90 17.52 1.80
C GLY A 462 22.63 18.38 1.79
N TRP A 463 21.97 18.53 2.94
CA TRP A 463 20.83 19.42 3.14
C TRP A 463 19.64 19.13 2.22
N ASP A 464 19.46 17.88 1.80
CA ASP A 464 18.28 17.53 1.02
C ASP A 464 17.00 17.55 1.88
N PRO A 465 15.80 17.69 1.28
CA PRO A 465 14.57 17.81 2.05
C PRO A 465 14.32 16.68 3.07
N LYS A 466 14.76 15.44 2.80
CA LYS A 466 14.60 14.32 3.75
C LYS A 466 15.57 14.42 4.91
N GLU A 467 16.83 14.73 4.63
CA GLU A 467 17.86 15.00 5.63
C GLU A 467 17.40 16.14 6.57
N ASN A 468 16.91 17.24 6.00
CA ASN A 468 16.37 18.38 6.77
C ASN A 468 15.12 17.98 7.59
N GLY A 469 14.21 17.19 7.02
CA GLY A 469 13.05 16.68 7.73
C GLY A 469 13.42 15.85 8.96
N ALA A 470 14.37 14.93 8.80
CA ALA A 470 14.88 14.11 9.91
C ALA A 470 15.53 14.98 11.00
N LEU A 471 16.36 15.95 10.61
CA LEU A 471 16.98 16.91 11.54
C LEU A 471 15.94 17.75 12.30
N LEU A 472 14.89 18.22 11.63
CA LEU A 472 13.82 19.00 12.27
C LEU A 472 13.14 18.22 13.38
N ILE A 473 12.90 16.91 13.20
CA ILE A 473 12.31 16.07 14.25
C ILE A 473 13.23 15.99 15.48
N VAL A 474 14.53 15.76 15.25
CA VAL A 474 15.53 15.68 16.33
C VAL A 474 15.59 17.00 17.11
N ILE A 475 15.74 18.12 16.40
CA ILE A 475 15.81 19.45 17.01
C ILE A 475 14.52 19.74 17.77
N TRP A 476 13.37 19.42 17.21
CA TRP A 476 12.09 19.67 17.88
C TRP A 476 11.94 18.86 19.16
N CYS A 477 12.28 17.57 19.13
CA CYS A 477 12.28 16.76 20.35
C CYS A 477 13.22 17.36 21.40
N ALA A 478 14.43 17.80 21.01
CA ALA A 478 15.38 18.45 21.90
C ALA A 478 14.82 19.75 22.50
N ILE A 479 14.15 20.59 21.69
CA ILE A 479 13.48 21.82 22.15
C ILE A 479 12.43 21.50 23.22
N ILE A 480 11.58 20.50 22.99
CA ILE A 480 10.54 20.13 23.96
C ILE A 480 11.16 19.70 25.29
N LEU A 481 12.16 18.81 25.23
CA LEU A 481 12.83 18.27 26.42
C LEU A 481 13.55 19.38 27.20
N HIS A 482 14.28 20.26 26.51
CA HIS A 482 14.96 21.40 27.15
C HIS A 482 13.97 22.39 27.76
N ALA A 483 12.91 22.74 27.04
CA ALA A 483 11.88 23.65 27.55
C ALA A 483 11.21 23.10 28.80
N ARG A 484 10.96 21.78 28.84
CA ARG A 484 10.37 21.11 30.01
C ARG A 484 11.35 21.03 31.18
N TRP A 485 12.61 20.68 30.92
CA TRP A 485 13.64 20.61 31.95
C TRP A 485 13.93 21.99 32.55
N GLY A 486 14.03 23.03 31.72
CA GLY A 486 14.19 24.42 32.13
C GLY A 486 12.95 25.05 32.76
N LYS A 487 11.86 24.29 32.96
CA LYS A 487 10.57 24.76 33.50
C LYS A 487 9.96 25.93 32.73
N LEU A 488 10.32 26.09 31.45
CA LEU A 488 9.79 27.13 30.57
C LEU A 488 8.36 26.82 30.10
N VAL A 489 7.98 25.53 30.12
CA VAL A 489 6.67 25.06 29.70
C VAL A 489 5.94 24.26 30.78
N ASN A 490 4.69 24.63 31.01
CA ASN A 490 3.77 23.84 31.82
C ASN A 490 3.19 22.66 31.01
N ASP A 491 2.38 21.83 31.67
CA ASP A 491 1.78 20.62 31.08
C ASP A 491 0.99 20.91 29.80
N ARG A 492 0.22 22.01 29.78
CA ARG A 492 -0.59 22.39 28.63
C ARG A 492 0.27 22.84 27.44
N GLN A 493 1.33 23.61 27.71
CA GLN A 493 2.29 24.01 26.68
C GLN A 493 3.09 22.81 26.17
N LEU A 494 3.44 21.85 27.03
CA LEU A 494 4.04 20.57 26.62
C LEU A 494 3.12 19.83 25.62
N MET A 495 1.81 19.79 25.87
CA MET A 495 0.86 19.19 24.92
C MET A 495 0.84 19.92 23.58
N ALA A 496 0.82 21.26 23.58
CA ALA A 496 0.86 22.04 22.35
C ALA A 496 2.12 21.74 21.52
N LEU A 497 3.28 21.67 22.17
CA LEU A 497 4.53 21.34 21.48
C LEU A 497 4.56 19.90 20.96
N ALA A 498 3.99 18.94 21.70
CA ALA A 498 3.88 17.55 21.26
C ALA A 498 2.96 17.41 20.03
N VAL A 499 1.84 18.15 19.99
CA VAL A 499 0.96 18.23 18.80
C VAL A 499 1.70 18.85 17.61
N PHE A 500 2.52 19.88 17.82
CA PHE A 500 3.34 20.42 16.74
C PHE A 500 4.41 19.44 16.28
N GLY A 501 4.88 18.54 17.14
CA GLY A 501 5.74 17.43 16.75
C GLY A 501 5.11 16.55 15.66
N ASN A 502 3.79 16.29 15.72
CA ASN A 502 3.08 15.59 14.65
C ASN A 502 3.12 16.34 13.31
N VAL A 503 3.05 17.67 13.33
CA VAL A 503 3.17 18.50 12.12
C VAL A 503 4.54 18.27 11.49
N ILE A 504 5.61 18.40 12.27
CA ILE A 504 6.98 18.21 11.79
C ILE A 504 7.18 16.78 11.27
N THR A 505 6.76 15.77 12.02
CA THR A 505 6.90 14.37 11.62
C THR A 505 6.11 14.05 10.36
N SER A 506 4.87 14.55 10.24
CA SER A 506 4.05 14.34 9.03
C SER A 506 4.64 15.02 7.80
N PHE A 507 5.21 16.22 7.95
CA PHE A 507 5.89 16.92 6.87
C PHE A 507 7.17 16.19 6.45
N SER A 508 7.98 15.75 7.41
CA SER A 508 9.20 14.97 7.14
C SER A 508 8.91 13.60 6.51
N TRP A 509 7.80 12.97 6.84
CA TRP A 509 7.48 11.62 6.36
C TRP A 509 6.74 11.65 5.01
N PHE A 510 5.70 12.49 4.87
CA PHE A 510 4.92 12.61 3.63
C PHE A 510 5.30 13.84 2.82
N GLY A 511 5.37 15.02 3.44
CA GLY A 511 5.52 16.31 2.76
C GLY A 511 6.79 16.45 1.91
N VAL A 512 7.93 15.95 2.39
CA VAL A 512 9.20 16.01 1.64
C VAL A 512 9.15 15.24 0.31
N ASN A 513 8.34 14.17 0.20
CA ASN A 513 8.18 13.45 -1.05
C ASN A 513 7.40 14.27 -2.09
N MET A 514 6.63 15.28 -1.66
CA MET A 514 5.80 16.13 -2.51
C MET A 514 6.55 17.35 -3.05
N LEU A 515 7.74 17.65 -2.52
CA LEU A 515 8.52 18.80 -2.98
C LEU A 515 9.13 18.56 -4.36
N GLY A 516 9.17 17.32 -4.85
CA GLY A 516 9.70 16.96 -6.17
C GLY A 516 11.20 17.20 -6.35
N ILE A 517 11.89 17.68 -5.32
CA ILE A 517 13.28 18.11 -5.35
C ILE A 517 14.12 17.17 -4.47
N GLY A 518 15.30 16.79 -4.96
CA GLY A 518 16.26 15.95 -4.26
C GLY A 518 16.28 14.50 -4.75
N LEU A 519 17.38 13.79 -4.44
CA LEU A 519 17.66 12.40 -4.85
C LEU A 519 16.65 11.37 -4.28
N HIS A 520 15.70 11.85 -3.49
CA HIS A 520 14.72 11.04 -2.78
C HIS A 520 13.25 11.37 -3.12
N SER A 521 12.95 11.95 -4.29
CA SER A 521 11.55 12.13 -4.71
C SER A 521 10.98 10.80 -5.23
N TYR A 522 10.06 10.18 -4.49
CA TYR A 522 9.48 8.87 -4.85
C TYR A 522 8.10 8.91 -5.53
N GLY A 523 7.49 10.09 -5.67
CA GLY A 523 6.22 10.26 -6.40
C GLY A 523 5.47 11.53 -5.98
N PHE A 524 5.07 12.34 -6.94
CA PHE A 524 4.22 13.52 -6.71
C PHE A 524 2.78 13.06 -6.48
N MET A 525 2.16 13.42 -5.35
CA MET A 525 0.79 13.02 -5.00
C MET A 525 -0.03 14.27 -4.60
N ASP A 526 -0.67 14.94 -5.55
CA ASP A 526 -1.47 16.15 -5.26
C ASP A 526 -2.63 15.86 -4.30
N ALA A 527 -3.23 14.67 -4.41
CA ALA A 527 -4.27 14.23 -3.47
C ALA A 527 -3.75 14.13 -2.03
N ALA A 528 -2.53 13.64 -1.85
CA ALA A 528 -1.94 13.53 -0.52
C ALA A 528 -1.58 14.93 0.05
N PHE A 529 -1.31 15.93 -0.80
CA PHE A 529 -1.00 17.30 -0.34
C PHE A 529 -2.20 17.93 0.34
N PHE A 530 -3.40 17.76 -0.23
CA PHE A 530 -4.65 18.19 0.40
C PHE A 530 -4.84 17.53 1.77
N TRP A 531 -4.67 16.21 1.86
CA TRP A 531 -4.81 15.48 3.13
C TRP A 531 -3.76 15.90 4.16
N LEU A 532 -2.53 16.14 3.74
CA LEU A 532 -1.46 16.63 4.60
C LEU A 532 -1.75 18.06 5.09
N SER A 533 -2.19 18.95 4.22
CA SER A 533 -2.58 20.31 4.60
C SER A 533 -3.76 20.31 5.56
N LEU A 534 -4.79 19.50 5.29
CA LEU A 534 -5.92 19.32 6.20
C LEU A 534 -5.46 18.79 7.57
N PHE A 535 -4.57 17.81 7.58
CA PHE A 535 -3.98 17.30 8.82
C PHE A 535 -3.24 18.41 9.57
N ILE A 536 -2.32 19.14 8.92
CA ILE A 536 -1.56 20.23 9.54
C ILE A 536 -2.50 21.32 10.07
N SER A 537 -3.48 21.77 9.29
CA SER A 537 -4.49 22.74 9.72
C SER A 537 -5.26 22.26 10.94
N SER A 538 -5.62 20.97 11.01
CA SER A 538 -6.28 20.40 12.19
C SER A 538 -5.38 20.43 13.43
N GLN A 539 -4.08 20.12 13.29
CA GLN A 539 -3.13 20.17 14.39
C GLN A 539 -2.93 21.62 14.87
N MET A 540 -2.84 22.58 13.94
CA MET A 540 -2.72 24.01 14.27
C MET A 540 -3.95 24.54 15.01
N LEU A 541 -5.15 24.11 14.63
CA LEU A 541 -6.38 24.43 15.36
C LEU A 541 -6.34 23.88 16.80
N ILE A 542 -5.89 22.63 16.96
CA ILE A 542 -5.76 22.01 18.28
C ILE A 542 -4.74 22.74 19.15
N ILE A 543 -3.61 23.17 18.57
CA ILE A 543 -2.61 24.00 19.25
C ILE A 543 -3.20 25.34 19.67
N ALA A 544 -3.97 26.00 18.80
CA ALA A 544 -4.64 27.25 19.16
C ALA A 544 -5.58 27.06 20.36
N VAL A 545 -6.36 25.98 20.39
CA VAL A 545 -7.19 25.60 21.55
C VAL A 545 -6.33 25.35 22.80
N ALA A 546 -5.19 24.66 22.64
CA ALA A 546 -4.26 24.38 23.73
C ALA A 546 -3.74 25.67 24.40
N LEU A 547 -3.55 26.74 23.63
CA LEU A 547 -3.00 28.01 24.09
C LEU A 547 -4.06 28.98 24.64
N LEU A 548 -5.36 28.67 24.54
CA LEU A 548 -6.42 29.52 25.09
C LEU A 548 -6.29 29.70 26.61
N PRO A 549 -6.74 30.85 27.17
CA PRO A 549 -6.73 31.10 28.60
C PRO A 549 -7.39 29.98 29.41
N ALA A 550 -6.79 29.61 30.55
CA ALA A 550 -7.27 28.49 31.38
C ALA A 550 -8.74 28.64 31.82
N LYS A 551 -9.22 29.88 32.00
CA LYS A 551 -10.64 30.19 32.28
C LYS A 551 -11.62 29.68 31.23
N MET A 552 -11.18 29.48 29.98
CA MET A 552 -12.02 28.97 28.89
C MET A 552 -12.08 27.43 28.87
N TRP A 553 -11.21 26.76 29.64
CA TRP A 553 -11.19 25.31 29.71
C TRP A 553 -12.25 24.84 30.70
N LYS A 554 -13.16 23.96 30.28
CA LYS A 554 -14.22 23.47 31.17
C LYS A 554 -13.69 22.72 32.39
N SER A 555 -12.54 22.06 32.28
CA SER A 555 -11.90 21.39 33.42
C SER A 555 -11.32 22.34 34.46
N PHE A 556 -11.07 23.61 34.09
CA PHE A 556 -10.45 24.62 34.95
C PHE A 556 -11.40 25.80 35.26
N GLY A 557 -12.54 25.90 34.57
CA GLY A 557 -13.57 26.92 34.76
C GLY A 557 -14.56 26.57 35.87
N ASN A 558 -14.55 27.39 36.93
CA ASN A 558 -15.36 27.37 38.16
C ASN A 558 -14.97 26.33 39.22
N GLY A 559 -14.11 26.75 40.17
CA GLY A 559 -14.12 26.23 41.55
C GLY A 559 -13.00 25.27 41.99
N GLY A 560 -11.96 25.04 41.19
CA GLY A 560 -10.78 24.28 41.64
C GLY A 560 -9.72 25.22 42.20
N GLN A 561 -9.56 25.25 43.53
CA GLN A 561 -8.53 26.03 44.23
C GLN A 561 -7.18 25.97 43.51
N THR A 562 -6.79 27.08 42.89
CA THR A 562 -5.37 27.35 42.62
C THR A 562 -4.73 27.58 43.98
N SER A 563 -3.97 26.60 44.46
CA SER A 563 -2.96 26.83 45.49
C SER A 563 -2.04 27.95 45.00
N GLN A 564 -2.27 29.17 45.48
CA GLN A 564 -1.29 30.24 45.40
C GLN A 564 -0.02 29.78 46.13
N PRO A 565 1.19 30.12 45.66
CA PRO A 565 2.39 29.96 46.46
C PRO A 565 2.22 30.84 47.71
N SER A 566 2.29 30.26 48.90
CA SER A 566 2.40 31.00 50.15
C SER A 566 3.57 31.97 50.04
N ALA A 567 3.31 33.26 50.28
CA ALA A 567 4.34 34.29 50.39
C ALA A 567 5.43 33.83 51.38
N PRO A 568 6.72 34.15 51.14
CA PRO A 568 7.77 33.85 52.10
C PRO A 568 7.51 34.59 53.41
N PRO A 569 7.81 34.01 54.58
CA PRO A 569 7.61 34.67 55.86
C PRO A 569 8.51 35.90 55.95
N ASP A 570 7.91 37.02 56.36
CA ASP A 570 8.61 38.28 56.62
C ASP A 570 9.76 38.05 57.62
N LYS A 571 10.94 38.54 57.26
CA LYS A 571 12.08 38.63 58.18
C LYS A 571 11.74 39.61 59.30
N PRO A 572 12.04 39.30 60.58
CA PRO A 572 11.89 40.28 61.64
C PRO A 572 12.89 41.42 61.44
N THR A 573 12.35 42.64 61.38
CA THR A 573 13.10 43.90 61.43
C THR A 573 13.93 44.00 62.70
N GLU A 574 15.24 44.22 62.53
CA GLU A 574 16.15 44.65 63.57
C GLU A 574 15.63 45.96 64.19
N ALA A 575 15.29 45.91 65.47
CA ALA A 575 15.08 47.10 66.27
C ALA A 575 16.46 47.62 66.72
N SER A 576 16.83 48.78 66.18
CA SER A 576 17.89 49.63 66.72
C SER A 576 17.51 50.15 68.10
N ALA A 577 18.35 49.88 69.11
CA ALA A 577 18.42 50.67 70.33
C ALA A 577 19.85 50.66 70.87
N VAL A 578 20.46 51.85 70.79
CA VAL A 578 21.49 52.49 71.66
C VAL A 578 22.47 51.59 72.42
#